data_AF-A0A9X1HQR6-F1
#
_entry.id   AF-A0A9X1HQR6-F1
#
_cell.length_a   1.000
_cell.length_b   1.000
_cell.length_c   1.000
_cell.angle_alpha   90.00
_cell.angle_beta   90.00
_cell.angle_gamma   90.00
#
_symmetry.space_group_name_H-M   'P 1'
#
loop_
_entity.id
_entity.type
_entity.pdbx_description
1 polymer ?
#
loop_
_entity_poly.entity_id
_entity_poly.type
_entity_poly.pdbx_seq_one_letter_code
_entity_poly.pdbx_strand_id
1 'polypeptide(L)'
;MQKHSSIIQRSLRYLMLGIIAIALVGGSGCKSKKKAAEAAAAAEEKARIEREMEEKRRAEAEEAARRKAEEERLAAERERAAAAENSPERRLEKYFDAIASGTGSSSKSMQEAMSLFASPETPVLIVISEDGGQKDYDRPTTIKEYLNYLKDTKNNVNRIFEVKYDAAGKITELELIKEL
;
A
#
# COMPACT_ATOMS: atom_id res chain seq x y z
N MET A 1 66.51 -1.80 -93.24
CA MET A 1 65.42 -2.27 -92.35
C MET A 1 65.60 -1.66 -90.96
N GLN A 2 65.00 -0.50 -90.63
CA GLN A 2 65.17 0.09 -89.29
C GLN A 2 64.14 1.19 -88.90
N LYS A 3 62.85 1.06 -89.26
CA LYS A 3 61.82 2.08 -88.91
C LYS A 3 60.62 1.59 -88.08
N HIS A 4 60.55 0.31 -87.72
CA HIS A 4 59.38 -0.25 -87.02
C HIS A 4 59.49 -0.30 -85.47
N SER A 5 60.67 -0.06 -84.89
CA SER A 5 60.87 -0.22 -83.42
C SER A 5 60.38 0.98 -82.58
N SER A 6 60.41 2.21 -83.11
CA SER A 6 60.10 3.42 -82.33
C SER A 6 58.61 3.72 -82.12
N ILE A 7 57.73 3.05 -82.87
CA ILE A 7 56.27 3.25 -82.80
C ILE A 7 55.68 2.43 -81.63
N ILE A 8 56.16 1.19 -81.45
CA ILE A 8 55.71 0.27 -80.40
C ILE A 8 56.14 0.77 -79.01
N GLN A 9 57.30 1.43 -78.90
CA GLN A 9 57.79 1.98 -77.64
C GLN A 9 57.00 3.22 -77.17
N ARG A 10 56.41 3.98 -78.10
CA ARG A 10 55.57 5.14 -77.81
C ARG A 10 54.17 4.73 -77.36
N SER A 11 53.55 3.74 -78.02
CA SER A 11 52.24 3.24 -77.62
C SER A 11 52.25 2.59 -76.23
N LEU A 12 53.33 1.90 -75.87
CA LEU A 12 53.48 1.29 -74.54
C LEU A 12 53.66 2.33 -73.42
N ARG A 13 54.31 3.47 -73.71
CA ARG A 13 54.42 4.60 -72.77
C ARG A 13 53.10 5.30 -72.54
N TYR A 14 52.27 5.47 -73.58
CA TYR A 14 50.94 6.06 -73.42
C TYR A 14 49.96 5.10 -72.71
N LEU A 15 50.07 3.79 -72.95
CA LEU A 15 49.32 2.77 -72.22
C LEU A 15 49.67 2.76 -70.71
N MET A 16 50.97 2.83 -70.38
CA MET A 16 51.45 2.94 -69.00
C MET A 16 51.03 4.26 -68.32
N LEU A 17 51.10 5.39 -69.03
CA LEU A 17 50.64 6.68 -68.50
C LEU A 17 49.11 6.74 -68.30
N GLY A 18 48.35 6.07 -69.18
CA GLY A 18 46.89 5.94 -69.03
C GLY A 18 46.48 5.12 -67.80
N ILE A 19 47.20 4.02 -67.51
CA ILE A 19 46.92 3.18 -66.34
C ILE A 19 47.30 3.89 -65.02
N ILE A 20 48.38 4.68 -65.02
CA ILE A 20 48.77 5.49 -63.86
C ILE A 20 47.78 6.63 -63.60
N ALA A 21 47.21 7.24 -64.66
CA ALA A 21 46.18 8.28 -64.52
C ALA A 21 44.86 7.72 -63.98
N ILE A 22 44.47 6.49 -64.35
CA ILE A 22 43.26 5.84 -63.84
C ILE A 22 43.42 5.41 -62.36
N ALA A 23 44.62 5.03 -61.93
CA ALA A 23 44.90 4.69 -60.53
C ALA A 23 44.82 5.89 -59.57
N LEU A 24 45.02 7.12 -60.04
CA LEU A 24 45.01 8.33 -59.22
C LEU A 24 43.62 8.94 -58.99
N VAL A 25 42.58 8.49 -59.70
CA VAL A 25 41.19 9.01 -59.55
C VAL A 25 40.36 8.16 -58.57
N GLY A 26 40.87 7.03 -58.07
CA GLY A 26 40.16 6.12 -57.14
C GLY A 26 40.15 6.52 -55.66
N GLY A 27 40.63 7.72 -55.29
CA GLY A 27 40.93 8.09 -53.89
C GLY A 27 39.88 8.88 -53.10
N SER A 28 38.67 9.11 -53.62
CA SER A 28 37.71 10.06 -53.00
C SER A 28 36.46 9.44 -52.36
N GLY A 29 36.41 8.10 -52.20
CA GLY A 29 35.21 7.40 -51.68
C GLY A 29 35.12 7.18 -50.17
N CYS A 30 36.17 7.45 -49.38
CA CYS A 30 36.23 7.06 -47.96
C CYS A 30 35.86 8.16 -46.94
N LYS A 31 35.72 9.43 -47.32
CA LYS A 31 35.37 10.51 -46.36
C LYS A 31 33.87 10.65 -46.08
N SER A 32 33.01 10.39 -47.07
CA SER A 32 31.55 10.49 -46.91
C SER A 32 30.95 9.30 -46.16
N LYS A 33 31.42 8.07 -46.46
CA LYS A 33 31.00 6.84 -45.75
C LYS A 33 31.40 6.84 -44.27
N LYS A 34 32.58 7.39 -43.93
CA LYS A 34 33.02 7.51 -42.53
C LYS A 34 32.14 8.47 -41.72
N LYS A 35 31.81 9.65 -42.28
CA LYS A 35 30.90 10.60 -41.64
C LYS A 35 29.48 10.05 -41.45
N ALA A 36 28.97 9.28 -42.41
CA ALA A 36 27.67 8.62 -42.29
C ALA A 36 27.66 7.55 -41.18
N ALA A 37 28.76 6.78 -41.03
CA ALA A 37 28.90 5.79 -39.97
C ALA A 37 29.04 6.43 -38.57
N GLU A 38 29.81 7.52 -38.44
CA GLU A 38 29.96 8.26 -37.17
C GLU A 38 28.64 8.93 -36.73
N ALA A 39 27.85 9.46 -37.68
CA ALA A 39 26.53 10.02 -37.39
C ALA A 39 25.50 8.95 -36.98
N ALA A 40 25.55 7.76 -37.58
CA ALA A 40 24.69 6.64 -37.20
C ALA A 40 25.03 6.11 -35.80
N ALA A 41 26.32 5.96 -35.46
CA ALA A 41 26.77 5.53 -34.14
C ALA A 41 26.37 6.53 -33.03
N ALA A 42 26.50 7.83 -33.28
CA ALA A 42 26.07 8.86 -32.33
C ALA A 42 24.54 8.88 -32.12
N ALA A 43 23.76 8.60 -33.17
CA ALA A 43 22.31 8.51 -33.07
C ALA A 43 21.85 7.26 -32.29
N GLU A 44 22.52 6.12 -32.47
CA GLU A 44 22.26 4.89 -31.72
C GLU A 44 22.60 5.06 -30.23
N GLU A 45 23.74 5.66 -29.91
CA GLU A 45 24.15 5.92 -28.53
C GLU A 45 23.19 6.88 -27.82
N LYS A 46 22.76 7.95 -28.49
CA LYS A 46 21.74 8.86 -27.96
C LYS A 46 20.41 8.13 -27.72
N ALA A 47 19.97 7.26 -28.64
CA ALA A 47 18.75 6.48 -28.48
C ALA A 47 18.87 5.46 -27.32
N ARG A 48 20.05 4.86 -27.11
CA ARG A 48 20.30 3.97 -25.98
C ARG A 48 20.23 4.71 -24.65
N ILE A 49 20.87 5.88 -24.55
CA ILE A 49 20.84 6.72 -23.34
C ILE A 49 19.41 7.18 -23.04
N GLU A 50 18.64 7.58 -24.06
CA GLU A 50 17.25 8.01 -23.87
C GLU A 50 16.35 6.87 -23.38
N ARG A 51 16.51 5.65 -23.93
CA ARG A 51 15.80 4.46 -23.45
C ARG A 51 16.17 4.10 -22.02
N GLU A 52 17.46 4.12 -21.68
CA GLU A 52 17.93 3.83 -20.31
C GLU A 52 17.39 4.85 -19.30
N MET A 53 17.36 6.14 -19.68
CA MET A 53 16.78 7.20 -18.85
C MET A 53 15.27 7.04 -18.69
N GLU A 54 14.56 6.62 -19.73
CA GLU A 54 13.12 6.35 -19.65
C GLU A 54 12.82 5.11 -18.79
N GLU A 55 13.57 4.02 -18.96
CA GLU A 55 13.47 2.82 -18.13
C GLU A 55 13.75 3.14 -16.67
N LYS A 56 14.80 3.91 -16.38
CA LYS A 56 15.11 4.37 -15.02
C LYS A 56 13.99 5.22 -14.44
N ARG A 57 13.44 6.17 -15.19
CA ARG A 57 12.30 6.99 -14.74
C ARG A 57 11.05 6.16 -14.49
N ARG A 58 10.79 5.14 -15.31
CA ARG A 58 9.66 4.21 -15.13
C ARG A 58 9.86 3.36 -13.86
N ALA A 59 11.07 2.84 -13.63
CA ALA A 59 11.40 2.09 -12.42
C ALA A 59 11.25 2.95 -11.16
N GLU A 60 11.76 4.18 -11.17
CA GLU A 60 11.61 5.14 -10.06
C GLU A 60 10.14 5.51 -9.81
N ALA A 61 9.35 5.71 -10.87
CA ALA A 61 7.93 5.99 -10.75
C ALA A 61 7.14 4.81 -10.18
N GLU A 62 7.46 3.58 -10.59
CA GLU A 62 6.85 2.37 -10.03
C GLU A 62 7.20 2.18 -8.56
N GLU A 63 8.47 2.39 -8.18
CA GLU A 63 8.90 2.29 -6.79
C GLU A 63 8.22 3.36 -5.91
N ALA A 64 8.12 4.60 -6.40
CA ALA A 64 7.40 5.66 -5.71
C ALA A 64 5.91 5.32 -5.55
N ALA A 65 5.28 4.74 -6.57
CA ALA A 65 3.90 4.29 -6.51
C ALA A 65 3.71 3.14 -5.49
N ARG A 66 4.64 2.18 -5.44
CA ARG A 66 4.62 1.09 -4.45
C ARG A 66 4.77 1.62 -3.01
N ARG A 67 5.73 2.51 -2.77
CA ARG A 67 5.94 3.14 -1.45
C ARG A 67 4.70 3.92 -1.00
N LYS A 68 4.09 4.69 -1.89
CA LYS A 68 2.86 5.43 -1.59
C LYS A 68 1.69 4.49 -1.28
N ALA A 69 1.51 3.44 -2.07
CA ALA A 69 0.46 2.45 -1.85
C ALA A 69 0.64 1.69 -0.51
N GLU A 70 1.88 1.38 -0.13
CA GLU A 70 2.19 0.76 1.16
C GLU A 70 1.93 1.71 2.34
N GLU A 71 2.35 2.97 2.23
CA GLU A 71 2.09 4.00 3.24
C GLU A 71 0.58 4.22 3.43
N GLU A 72 -0.20 4.31 2.35
CA GLU A 72 -1.66 4.45 2.41
C GLU A 72 -2.30 3.21 3.06
N ARG A 73 -1.83 2.00 2.75
CA ARG A 73 -2.27 0.77 3.40
C ARG A 73 -2.02 0.81 4.91
N LEU A 74 -0.81 1.21 5.30
CA LEU A 74 -0.41 1.30 6.70
C LEU A 74 -1.19 2.39 7.44
N ALA A 75 -1.45 3.53 6.80
CA ALA A 75 -2.27 4.60 7.34
C ALA A 75 -3.71 4.13 7.57
N ALA A 76 -4.32 3.47 6.57
CA ALA A 76 -5.66 2.91 6.69
C ALA A 76 -5.75 1.81 7.76
N GLU A 77 -4.72 0.98 7.91
CA GLU A 77 -4.65 -0.02 8.98
C GLU A 77 -4.58 0.63 10.37
N ARG A 78 -3.72 1.65 10.53
CA ARG A 78 -3.63 2.41 11.78
C ARG A 78 -4.93 3.12 12.13
N GLU A 79 -5.61 3.68 11.15
CA GLU A 79 -6.91 4.33 11.34
C GLU A 79 -7.97 3.31 11.78
N ARG A 80 -8.04 2.14 11.14
CA ARG A 80 -8.94 1.06 11.55
C ARG A 80 -8.63 0.56 12.96
N ALA A 81 -7.35 0.39 13.30
CA ALA A 81 -6.93 -0.01 14.63
C ALA A 81 -7.30 1.04 15.69
N ALA A 82 -7.08 2.32 15.40
CA ALA A 82 -7.46 3.43 16.28
C ALA A 82 -9.00 3.52 16.44
N ALA A 83 -9.75 3.29 15.36
CA ALA A 83 -11.21 3.23 15.41
C ALA A 83 -11.70 2.06 16.26
N ALA A 84 -11.08 0.88 16.14
CA ALA A 84 -11.38 -0.28 16.97
C ALA A 84 -11.01 -0.07 18.44
N GLU A 85 -9.90 0.62 18.73
CA GLU A 85 -9.50 0.94 20.11
C GLU A 85 -10.47 1.92 20.78
N ASN A 86 -10.98 2.88 20.00
CA ASN A 86 -11.93 3.89 20.46
C ASN A 86 -13.40 3.47 20.29
N SER A 87 -13.64 2.20 19.93
CA SER A 87 -15.00 1.70 19.78
C SER A 87 -15.77 1.81 21.12
N PRO A 88 -17.08 2.10 21.10
CA PRO A 88 -17.88 2.18 22.32
C PRO A 88 -17.79 0.91 23.17
N GLU A 89 -17.70 -0.27 22.53
CA GLU A 89 -17.53 -1.56 23.17
C GLU A 89 -16.21 -1.66 23.92
N ARG A 90 -15.09 -1.27 23.31
CA ARG A 90 -13.78 -1.34 23.96
C ARG A 90 -13.67 -0.36 25.13
N ARG A 91 -14.30 0.80 25.00
CA ARG A 91 -14.42 1.77 26.10
C ARG A 91 -15.29 1.22 27.23
N LEU A 92 -16.41 0.58 26.88
CA LEU A 92 -17.33 -0.03 27.84
C LEU A 92 -16.65 -1.13 28.64
N GLU A 93 -15.90 -2.02 27.99
CA GLU A 93 -15.10 -3.07 28.64
C GLU A 93 -14.12 -2.47 29.65
N LYS A 94 -13.37 -1.43 29.25
CA LYS A 94 -12.45 -0.71 30.15
C LYS A 94 -13.17 -0.12 31.36
N TYR A 95 -14.40 0.40 31.19
CA TYR A 95 -15.18 0.90 32.31
C TYR A 95 -15.66 -0.22 33.23
N PHE A 96 -16.10 -1.36 32.68
CA PHE A 96 -16.51 -2.53 33.48
C PHE A 96 -15.36 -3.03 34.35
N ASP A 97 -14.16 -3.18 33.79
CA ASP A 97 -12.96 -3.58 34.52
C ASP A 97 -12.60 -2.55 35.61
N ALA A 98 -12.65 -1.26 35.28
CA ALA A 98 -12.35 -0.20 36.24
C ALA A 98 -13.34 -0.18 37.41
N ILE A 99 -14.63 -0.43 37.16
CA ILE A 99 -15.68 -0.51 38.18
C ILE A 99 -15.47 -1.75 39.05
N ALA A 100 -15.21 -2.91 38.43
CA ALA A 100 -14.92 -4.15 39.14
C ALA A 100 -13.64 -4.07 39.98
N SER A 101 -12.64 -3.26 39.59
CA SER A 101 -11.40 -3.09 40.37
C SER A 101 -11.63 -2.51 41.78
N GLY A 102 -12.76 -1.82 42.02
CA GLY A 102 -13.12 -1.26 43.32
C GLY A 102 -12.22 -0.12 43.80
N THR A 103 -11.42 0.49 42.93
CA THR A 103 -10.57 1.64 43.26
C THR A 103 -11.40 2.93 43.33
N GLY A 104 -10.86 4.00 43.95
CA GLY A 104 -11.56 5.28 44.14
C GLY A 104 -12.11 5.95 42.87
N SER A 105 -11.70 5.48 41.68
CA SER A 105 -12.22 5.93 40.38
C SER A 105 -13.51 5.22 39.93
N SER A 106 -14.00 4.22 40.66
CA SER A 106 -15.16 3.40 40.25
C SER A 106 -16.44 4.22 40.00
N SER A 107 -16.71 5.22 40.84
CA SER A 107 -17.88 6.10 40.68
C SER A 107 -17.81 6.98 39.44
N LYS A 108 -16.59 7.37 39.02
CA LYS A 108 -16.38 8.12 37.78
C LYS A 108 -16.60 7.20 36.58
N SER A 109 -15.97 6.03 36.58
CA SER A 109 -16.13 5.03 35.52
C SER A 109 -17.59 4.62 35.32
N MET A 110 -18.36 4.52 36.42
CA MET A 110 -19.80 4.25 36.35
C MET A 110 -20.59 5.35 35.64
N GLN A 111 -20.30 6.63 35.91
CA GLN A 111 -20.96 7.75 35.24
C GLN A 111 -20.59 7.83 33.75
N GLU A 112 -19.31 7.62 33.45
CA GLU A 112 -18.80 7.60 32.07
C GLU A 112 -19.42 6.44 31.27
N ALA A 113 -19.48 5.24 31.86
CA ALA A 113 -20.17 4.09 31.27
C ALA A 113 -21.64 4.40 31.00
N MET A 114 -22.37 4.94 31.99
CA MET A 114 -23.79 5.28 31.87
C MET A 114 -24.05 6.25 30.71
N SER A 115 -23.12 7.16 30.44
CA SER A 115 -23.25 8.14 29.35
C SER A 115 -23.27 7.52 27.96
N LEU A 116 -22.80 6.27 27.80
CA LEU A 116 -22.83 5.54 26.53
C LEU A 116 -24.22 4.98 26.21
N PHE A 117 -25.09 4.83 27.22
CA PHE A 117 -26.40 4.22 27.08
C PHE A 117 -27.48 5.28 26.84
N ALA A 118 -28.56 4.87 26.15
CA ALA A 118 -29.70 5.72 25.88
C ALA A 118 -30.45 6.08 27.18
N SER A 119 -30.45 5.17 28.16
CA SER A 119 -30.96 5.43 29.51
C SER A 119 -30.34 4.49 30.55
N PRO A 120 -30.46 4.80 31.86
CA PRO A 120 -30.07 3.87 32.93
C PRO A 120 -30.87 2.57 32.97
N GLU A 121 -32.04 2.54 32.33
CA GLU A 121 -32.96 1.40 32.24
C GLU A 121 -32.69 0.55 30.98
N THR A 122 -31.60 0.84 30.25
CA THR A 122 -31.24 0.08 29.05
C THR A 122 -31.05 -1.39 29.39
N PRO A 123 -31.74 -2.32 28.70
CA PRO A 123 -31.67 -3.74 29.00
C PRO A 123 -30.26 -4.31 28.78
N VAL A 124 -29.84 -5.12 29.74
CA VAL A 124 -28.64 -5.95 29.67
C VAL A 124 -29.07 -7.42 29.76
N LEU A 125 -28.70 -8.20 28.75
CA LEU A 125 -29.03 -9.61 28.63
C LEU A 125 -27.75 -10.44 28.80
N ILE A 126 -27.72 -11.39 29.74
CA ILE A 126 -26.55 -12.24 29.97
C ILE A 126 -26.83 -13.63 29.42
N VAL A 127 -26.15 -13.99 28.34
CA VAL A 127 -26.21 -15.32 27.72
C VAL A 127 -25.49 -16.32 28.63
N ILE A 128 -26.22 -17.37 29.03
CA ILE A 128 -25.72 -18.45 29.91
C ILE A 128 -25.43 -19.75 29.14
N SER A 129 -26.15 -19.99 28.05
CA SER A 129 -25.93 -21.11 27.12
C SER A 129 -26.43 -20.76 25.72
N GLU A 130 -25.82 -21.39 24.72
CA GLU A 130 -26.29 -21.38 23.34
C GLU A 130 -26.27 -22.82 22.83
N ASP A 131 -27.43 -23.30 22.36
CA ASP A 131 -27.56 -24.62 21.71
C ASP A 131 -28.44 -24.51 20.47
N GLY A 132 -27.98 -25.09 19.36
CA GLY A 132 -28.71 -25.04 18.09
C GLY A 132 -29.02 -23.64 17.56
N GLY A 133 -28.27 -22.61 17.96
CA GLY A 133 -28.51 -21.20 17.61
C GLY A 133 -29.59 -20.52 18.45
N GLN A 134 -30.10 -21.18 19.49
CA GLN A 134 -31.00 -20.59 20.47
C GLN A 134 -30.20 -20.21 21.72
N LYS A 135 -30.28 -18.93 22.12
CA LYS A 135 -29.63 -18.41 23.32
C LYS A 135 -30.56 -18.50 24.53
N ASP A 136 -30.03 -19.02 25.63
CA ASP A 136 -30.65 -18.91 26.95
C ASP A 136 -30.03 -17.72 27.69
N TYR A 137 -30.90 -16.91 28.27
CA TYR A 137 -30.52 -15.72 29.01
C TYR A 137 -30.81 -15.90 30.50
N ASP A 138 -29.94 -15.33 31.34
CA ASP A 138 -30.24 -15.14 32.76
C ASP A 138 -31.39 -14.12 32.95
N ARG A 139 -31.78 -13.88 34.20
CA ARG A 139 -32.79 -12.87 34.55
C ARG A 139 -32.44 -11.53 33.88
N PRO A 140 -33.39 -10.92 33.15
CA PRO A 140 -33.20 -9.58 32.58
C PRO A 140 -32.81 -8.58 33.66
N THR A 141 -31.85 -7.71 33.35
CA THR A 141 -31.42 -6.62 34.22
C THR A 141 -31.21 -5.34 33.41
N THR A 142 -30.96 -4.22 34.08
CA THR A 142 -30.62 -2.94 33.44
C THR A 142 -29.14 -2.65 33.56
N ILE A 143 -28.63 -1.74 32.73
CA ILE A 143 -27.24 -1.31 32.83
C ILE A 143 -26.92 -0.73 34.21
N LYS A 144 -27.84 0.01 34.82
CA LYS A 144 -27.65 0.55 36.16
C LYS A 144 -27.47 -0.53 37.21
N GLU A 145 -28.31 -1.56 37.19
CA GLU A 145 -28.20 -2.70 38.09
C GLU A 145 -26.91 -3.49 37.83
N TYR A 146 -26.59 -3.73 36.56
CA TYR A 146 -25.38 -4.45 36.18
C TYR A 146 -24.09 -3.75 36.62
N LEU A 147 -23.99 -2.43 36.44
CA LEU A 147 -22.83 -1.66 36.91
C LEU A 147 -22.69 -1.67 38.44
N ASN A 148 -23.81 -1.66 39.17
CA ASN A 148 -23.78 -1.82 40.63
C ASN A 148 -23.34 -3.24 41.02
N TYR A 149 -23.82 -4.26 40.32
CA TYR A 149 -23.36 -5.63 40.49
C TYR A 149 -21.84 -5.75 40.32
N LEU A 150 -21.26 -5.19 39.25
CA LEU A 150 -19.80 -5.18 39.03
C LEU A 150 -19.05 -4.50 40.18
N LYS A 151 -19.56 -3.36 40.65
CA LYS A 151 -18.97 -2.61 41.77
C LYS A 151 -18.99 -3.41 43.07
N ASP A 152 -20.12 -4.06 43.37
CA ASP A 152 -20.34 -4.74 44.64
C ASP A 152 -19.60 -6.08 44.70
N THR A 153 -19.61 -6.82 43.58
CA THR A 153 -18.92 -8.11 43.46
C THR A 153 -17.42 -7.98 43.20
N LYS A 154 -16.99 -6.83 42.69
CA LYS A 154 -15.60 -6.57 42.27
C LYS A 154 -15.07 -7.59 41.27
N ASN A 155 -15.96 -8.11 40.43
CA ASN A 155 -15.63 -9.16 39.49
C ASN A 155 -16.36 -8.93 38.15
N ASN A 156 -15.60 -8.93 37.06
CA ASN A 156 -16.12 -8.81 35.70
C ASN A 156 -15.94 -10.16 34.98
N VAL A 157 -16.93 -11.05 35.09
CA VAL A 157 -16.90 -12.40 34.50
C VAL A 157 -17.62 -12.50 33.15
N ASN A 158 -18.34 -11.44 32.77
CA ASN A 158 -19.09 -11.44 31.52
C ASN A 158 -18.37 -10.55 30.51
N ARG A 159 -18.39 -10.94 29.24
CA ARG A 159 -17.84 -10.15 28.14
C ARG A 159 -18.93 -9.61 27.25
N ILE A 160 -18.67 -8.47 26.64
CA ILE A 160 -19.56 -7.88 25.63
C ILE A 160 -19.66 -8.81 24.43
N PHE A 161 -20.89 -9.24 24.11
CA PHE A 161 -21.19 -10.10 22.96
C PHE A 161 -21.78 -9.29 21.81
N GLU A 162 -22.84 -8.53 22.07
CA GLU A 162 -23.53 -7.72 21.05
C GLU A 162 -24.01 -6.40 21.66
N VAL A 163 -23.99 -5.34 20.86
CA VAL A 163 -24.44 -4.01 21.26
C VAL A 163 -25.35 -3.44 20.18
N LYS A 164 -26.55 -3.01 20.57
CA LYS A 164 -27.49 -2.32 19.67
C LYS A 164 -27.50 -0.83 19.99
N TYR A 165 -27.55 -0.02 18.93
CA TYR A 165 -27.46 1.43 19.00
C TYR A 165 -28.72 2.12 18.48
N ASP A 166 -29.05 3.29 19.03
CA ASP A 166 -29.99 4.22 18.41
C ASP A 166 -29.35 5.06 17.30
N ALA A 167 -30.15 5.91 16.64
CA ALA A 167 -29.68 6.81 15.59
C ALA A 167 -28.68 7.88 16.08
N ALA A 168 -28.59 8.11 17.39
CA ALA A 168 -27.63 9.03 18.01
C ALA A 168 -26.34 8.31 18.47
N GLY A 169 -26.22 7.00 18.24
CA GLY A 169 -25.08 6.19 18.66
C GLY A 169 -25.06 5.85 20.15
N LYS A 170 -26.19 5.95 20.85
CA LYS A 170 -26.35 5.48 22.24
C LYS A 170 -26.76 4.02 22.27
N ILE A 171 -26.27 3.29 23.26
CA ILE A 171 -26.59 1.87 23.44
C ILE A 171 -28.04 1.74 23.92
N THR A 172 -28.84 0.94 23.22
CA THR A 172 -30.25 0.63 23.54
C THR A 172 -30.47 -0.79 24.00
N GLU A 173 -29.50 -1.68 23.80
CA GLU A 173 -29.47 -3.04 24.33
C GLU A 173 -28.03 -3.53 24.36
N LEU A 174 -27.67 -4.28 25.41
CA LEU A 174 -26.36 -4.89 25.56
C LEU A 174 -26.52 -6.38 25.85
N GLU A 175 -25.98 -7.22 24.98
CA GLU A 175 -25.83 -8.65 25.26
C GLU A 175 -24.42 -8.93 25.78
N LEU A 176 -24.36 -9.70 26.86
CA LEU A 176 -23.15 -10.19 27.47
C LEU A 176 -23.11 -11.71 27.38
N ILE A 177 -21.93 -12.29 27.34
CA ILE A 177 -21.73 -13.74 27.47
C ILE A 177 -20.92 -14.02 28.72
N LYS A 178 -21.37 -15.00 29.50
CA LYS A 178 -20.62 -15.46 30.68
C LYS A 178 -19.38 -16.23 30.23
N GLU A 179 -18.20 -15.83 30.69
CA GLU A 179 -17.01 -16.69 30.57
C GLU A 179 -17.09 -17.78 31.64
N LEU A 180 -17.15 -19.04 31.17
CA LEU A 180 -17.14 -20.25 32.01
C LEU A 180 -15.71 -20.66 32.39
#